data_AF-A6R1F8-F1
#
_entry.id   AF-A6R1F8-F1
#
_cell.length_a   1.000
_cell.length_b   1.000
_cell.length_c   1.000
_cell.angle_alpha   90.00
_cell.angle_beta   90.00
_cell.angle_gamma   90.00
#
_symmetry.space_group_name_H-M   'P 1'
#
loop_
_entity.id
_entity.type
_entity.pdbx_description
1 polymer ?
#
loop_
_entity_poly.entity_id
_entity_poly.type
_entity_poly.pdbx_seq_one_letter_code
_entity_poly.pdbx_strand_id
1 'polypeptide(L)'
;MHHEAVILSAIDDLNAQLVPNYTVTAEKYGISRYTLSRRYRGVQTSRKEATSIHRKILTDSQENRLLFHINRLADRGFPCTPQILHNLVVEILKEPIGANWVARFCQRHKDVIKSVYLRNIDQKRKIADNSTYFKHYFDLLQEKITKYNIEPGNIYNFDEKGFLLGFIHTLKRIVSINALKSGRTIGASQDGSREFITLLASICADGTSLPPALIYQGESRDMQDTWLEDFDSKKDQVYFAASENGWSNDEYGLMWLKKIFEPHTKKKAGRGYRLLILDGHSSHVNMAFINYAAQHKILLAVFPPHSTHRLQPLDVGIFGPLSKSYSKHLNERMRTGMGFVRTTKRSFWQLFDAAWKESVTSSNIISAFAAVGLHPFDPEQVLKKLAIRPCTPPDAQYRPRNQERRRRKRGRAMGLLDSSNPSLAQFFSPAKVQSIREQMTAAEAAKKDEQARKEDAKLQHAILKEQKETDIMLQRMEREAARQAAKEQKEMDKAARAAQRQIDRELRDAKKAQEQKEKEERAAARQQSRLGGGQVARGSAAGGGGKIAGVECRRALSG
;
A
#
# COMPACT_ATOMS: atom_id res chain seq x y z
N MET A 1 6.79 59.90 -3.03
CA MET A 1 6.10 59.86 -4.35
C MET A 1 6.20 61.17 -5.13
N HIS A 2 6.26 62.35 -4.48
CA HIS A 2 6.28 63.67 -5.16
C HIS A 2 7.17 63.80 -6.40
N HIS A 3 8.40 63.27 -6.36
CA HIS A 3 9.41 63.49 -7.42
C HIS A 3 8.99 63.05 -8.83
N GLU A 4 8.01 62.15 -8.98
CA GLU A 4 7.49 61.75 -10.30
C GLU A 4 6.38 62.71 -10.79
N ALA A 5 5.49 63.16 -9.90
CA ALA A 5 4.42 64.11 -10.25
C ALA A 5 5.00 65.46 -10.68
N VAL A 6 6.02 65.96 -9.98
CA VAL A 6 6.73 67.20 -10.33
C VAL A 6 7.43 67.09 -11.69
N ILE A 7 7.90 65.90 -12.08
CA ILE A 7 8.46 65.66 -13.43
C ILE A 7 7.37 65.70 -14.50
N LEU A 8 6.18 65.16 -14.24
CA LEU A 8 5.06 65.22 -15.19
C LEU A 8 4.58 66.66 -15.40
N SER A 9 4.33 67.41 -14.33
CA SER A 9 3.95 68.84 -14.44
C SER A 9 5.01 69.70 -15.14
N ALA A 10 6.30 69.37 -14.98
CA ALA A 10 7.38 70.03 -15.72
C ALA A 10 7.46 69.64 -17.21
N ILE A 11 6.89 68.50 -17.61
CA ILE A 11 6.74 68.10 -19.01
C ILE A 11 5.51 68.78 -19.62
N ASP A 12 4.40 68.87 -18.88
CA ASP A 12 3.20 69.60 -19.31
C ASP A 12 3.49 71.09 -19.52
N ASP A 13 4.27 71.71 -18.63
CA ASP A 13 4.74 73.10 -18.74
C ASP A 13 5.73 73.32 -19.91
N LEU A 14 6.46 72.28 -20.34
CA LEU A 14 7.26 72.32 -21.59
C LEU A 14 6.38 72.14 -22.84
N ASN A 15 5.36 71.27 -22.80
CA ASN A 15 4.42 71.07 -23.90
C ASN A 15 3.58 72.33 -24.19
N ALA A 16 3.37 73.18 -23.17
CA ALA A 16 2.69 74.47 -23.31
C ALA A 16 3.56 75.58 -23.95
N GLN A 17 4.86 75.35 -24.19
CA GLN A 17 5.78 76.35 -24.73
C GLN A 17 5.96 76.21 -26.25
N LEU A 18 5.81 77.31 -26.98
CA LEU A 18 6.10 77.40 -28.43
C LEU A 18 7.54 76.97 -28.78
N VAL A 19 8.49 77.16 -27.86
CA VAL A 19 9.87 76.65 -27.95
C VAL A 19 10.26 76.08 -26.57
N PRO A 20 10.40 74.75 -26.40
CA PRO A 20 10.62 74.15 -25.07
C PRO A 20 11.93 74.56 -24.39
N ASN A 21 11.86 75.40 -23.36
CA ASN A 21 13.01 75.87 -22.59
C ASN A 21 13.27 74.98 -21.37
N TYR A 22 14.10 73.95 -21.60
CA TYR A 22 14.51 72.98 -20.59
C TYR A 22 15.25 73.57 -19.37
N THR A 23 15.83 74.78 -19.45
CA THR A 23 16.59 75.36 -18.34
C THR A 23 15.66 76.05 -17.35
N VAL A 24 14.87 77.02 -17.82
CA VAL A 24 13.93 77.78 -16.99
C VAL A 24 12.89 76.85 -16.35
N THR A 25 12.40 75.87 -17.10
CA THR A 25 11.43 74.90 -16.58
C THR A 25 12.06 73.92 -15.59
N ALA A 26 13.34 73.57 -15.75
CA ALA A 26 14.05 72.73 -14.78
C ALA A 26 14.25 73.44 -13.43
N GLU A 27 14.62 74.73 -13.47
CA GLU A 27 14.77 75.59 -12.30
C GLU A 27 13.43 75.81 -11.57
N LYS A 28 12.38 76.17 -12.32
CA LYS A 28 11.00 76.37 -11.82
C LYS A 28 10.45 75.19 -11.00
N TYR A 29 10.81 73.96 -11.36
CA TYR A 29 10.35 72.74 -10.69
C TYR A 29 11.43 72.02 -9.85
N GLY A 30 12.64 72.59 -9.71
CA GLY A 30 13.73 72.01 -8.91
C GLY A 30 14.27 70.67 -9.43
N ILE A 31 14.23 70.44 -10.74
CA ILE A 31 14.67 69.18 -11.39
C ILE A 31 15.99 69.42 -12.14
N SER A 32 16.84 68.40 -12.29
CA SER A 32 17.99 68.49 -13.19
C SER A 32 17.55 68.65 -14.66
N ARG A 33 18.02 69.70 -15.33
CA ARG A 33 17.80 69.99 -16.76
C ARG A 33 18.15 68.80 -17.68
N TYR A 34 19.12 67.97 -17.30
CA TYR A 34 19.44 66.74 -18.03
C TYR A 34 18.36 65.67 -17.90
N THR A 35 17.83 65.47 -16.68
CA THR A 35 16.71 64.54 -16.42
C THR A 35 15.45 64.99 -17.14
N LEU A 36 15.07 66.27 -17.04
CA LEU A 36 13.88 66.81 -17.70
C LEU A 36 13.95 66.64 -19.23
N SER A 37 15.09 67.00 -19.84
CA SER A 37 15.34 66.84 -21.28
C SER A 37 15.25 65.36 -21.73
N ARG A 38 15.82 64.42 -20.97
CA ARG A 38 15.73 62.99 -21.30
C ARG A 38 14.33 62.40 -21.15
N ARG A 39 13.53 62.87 -20.20
CA ARG A 39 12.12 62.46 -20.07
C ARG A 39 11.28 63.00 -21.23
N TYR A 40 11.37 64.30 -21.51
CA TYR A 40 10.64 64.97 -22.58
C TYR A 40 10.89 64.33 -23.95
N ARG A 41 12.15 63.94 -24.23
CA ARG A 41 12.56 63.27 -25.47
C ARG A 41 12.29 61.76 -25.51
N GLY A 42 11.60 61.19 -24.52
CA GLY A 42 11.32 59.74 -24.44
C GLY A 42 12.53 58.84 -24.16
N VAL A 43 13.75 59.39 -24.09
CA VAL A 43 15.02 58.64 -23.88
C VAL A 43 15.16 58.12 -22.44
N GLN A 44 14.19 58.38 -21.56
CA GLN A 44 14.11 57.85 -20.21
C GLN A 44 12.65 57.80 -19.75
N THR A 45 12.18 56.63 -19.30
CA THR A 45 10.85 56.43 -18.69
C THR A 45 10.91 56.58 -17.16
N SER A 46 9.76 56.54 -16.48
CA SER A 46 9.74 56.58 -15.01
C SER A 46 10.40 55.37 -14.37
N ARG A 47 10.82 55.50 -13.11
CA ARG A 47 11.37 54.33 -12.36
C ARG A 47 10.35 53.21 -12.18
N LYS A 48 9.04 53.51 -12.26
CA LYS A 48 7.96 52.50 -12.25
C LYS A 48 7.90 51.80 -13.61
N GLU A 49 7.74 52.53 -14.70
CA GLU A 49 7.65 51.99 -16.07
C GLU A 49 8.92 51.22 -16.46
N ALA A 50 10.11 51.75 -16.20
CA ALA A 50 11.36 51.05 -16.47
C ALA A 50 11.48 49.73 -15.69
N THR A 51 10.92 49.66 -14.47
CA THR A 51 10.82 48.40 -13.71
C THR A 51 9.75 47.47 -14.30
N SER A 52 8.65 48.02 -14.80
CA SER A 52 7.56 47.30 -15.45
C SER A 52 7.98 46.66 -16.78
N ILE A 53 8.79 47.38 -17.56
CA ILE A 53 9.22 47.02 -18.92
C ILE A 53 10.49 46.15 -18.90
N HIS A 54 11.45 46.44 -18.01
CA HIS A 54 12.77 45.77 -18.03
C HIS A 54 13.06 44.87 -16.81
N ARG A 55 12.16 44.75 -15.82
CA ARG A 55 12.35 43.90 -14.63
C ARG A 55 11.16 43.01 -14.26
N LYS A 56 10.00 43.16 -14.91
CA LYS A 56 8.89 42.19 -14.84
C LYS A 56 8.85 41.35 -16.12
N ILE A 57 8.32 40.13 -16.00
CA ILE A 57 8.02 39.27 -17.16
C ILE A 57 6.66 39.65 -17.79
N LEU A 58 5.78 40.30 -17.02
CA LEU A 58 4.53 40.89 -17.49
C LEU A 58 4.52 42.38 -17.12
N THR A 59 4.17 43.24 -18.08
CA THR A 59 3.92 44.68 -17.84
C THR A 59 2.73 44.89 -16.90
N ASP A 60 2.63 46.06 -16.27
CA ASP A 60 1.50 46.39 -15.37
C ASP A 60 0.13 46.22 -16.04
N SER A 61 0.02 46.53 -17.34
CA SER A 61 -1.21 46.32 -18.12
C SER A 61 -1.58 44.84 -18.23
N GLN A 62 -0.60 43.97 -18.48
CA GLN A 62 -0.80 42.51 -18.52
C GLN A 62 -1.09 41.94 -17.14
N GLU A 63 -0.41 42.41 -16.08
CA GLU A 63 -0.71 42.00 -14.69
C GLU A 63 -2.13 42.41 -14.28
N ASN A 64 -2.58 43.63 -14.60
CA ASN A 64 -3.95 44.08 -14.34
C ASN A 64 -5.00 43.26 -15.12
N ARG A 65 -4.73 42.92 -16.39
CA ARG A 65 -5.61 42.07 -17.20
C ARG A 65 -5.69 40.63 -16.68
N LEU A 66 -4.59 40.13 -16.10
CA LEU A 66 -4.53 38.84 -15.42
C LEU A 66 -5.32 38.87 -14.09
N LEU A 67 -5.20 39.93 -13.28
CA LEU A 67 -6.02 40.12 -12.07
C LEU A 67 -7.52 40.15 -12.40
N PHE A 68 -7.93 40.89 -13.43
CA PHE A 68 -9.32 40.89 -13.90
C PHE A 68 -9.79 39.50 -14.30
N HIS A 69 -8.92 38.67 -14.92
CA HIS A 69 -9.28 37.30 -15.26
C HIS A 69 -9.37 36.38 -14.04
N ILE A 70 -8.45 36.50 -13.06
CA ILE A 70 -8.50 35.75 -11.80
C ILE A 70 -9.81 36.03 -11.05
N ASN A 71 -10.21 37.31 -10.94
CA ASN A 71 -11.45 37.69 -10.28
C ASN A 71 -12.67 37.16 -11.06
N ARG A 72 -12.71 37.32 -12.39
CA ARG A 72 -13.78 36.78 -13.24
C ARG A 72 -13.89 35.25 -13.20
N LEU A 73 -12.81 34.54 -12.87
CA LEU A 73 -12.83 33.11 -12.59
C LEU A 73 -13.41 32.82 -11.19
N ALA A 74 -12.96 33.52 -10.15
CA ALA A 74 -13.52 33.41 -8.81
C ALA A 74 -15.05 33.67 -8.79
N ASP A 75 -15.53 34.71 -9.49
CA ASP A 75 -16.95 35.05 -9.66
C ASP A 75 -17.79 33.94 -10.33
N ARG A 76 -17.11 33.05 -11.08
CA ARG A 76 -17.70 31.87 -11.74
C ARG A 76 -17.61 30.59 -10.90
N GLY A 77 -17.03 30.65 -9.70
CA GLY A 77 -16.75 29.48 -8.86
C GLY A 77 -15.39 28.82 -9.11
N PHE A 78 -14.45 29.52 -9.78
CA PHE A 78 -13.12 29.01 -10.15
C PHE A 78 -12.00 29.78 -9.43
N PRO A 79 -11.76 29.53 -8.13
CA PRO A 79 -10.58 30.06 -7.46
C PRO A 79 -9.32 29.43 -8.05
N CYS A 80 -8.52 30.20 -8.79
CA CYS A 80 -7.31 29.70 -9.45
C CYS A 80 -6.32 29.07 -8.45
N THR A 81 -5.92 27.83 -8.70
CA THR A 81 -4.77 27.23 -8.00
C THR A 81 -3.46 27.88 -8.46
N PRO A 82 -2.37 27.78 -7.67
CA PRO A 82 -1.06 28.25 -8.11
C PRO A 82 -0.58 27.62 -9.43
N GLN A 83 -0.98 26.37 -9.71
CA GLN A 83 -0.64 25.69 -10.96
C GLN A 83 -1.46 26.20 -12.14
N ILE A 84 -2.77 26.45 -11.95
CA ILE A 84 -3.60 27.09 -12.97
C ILE A 84 -2.98 28.45 -13.32
N LEU A 85 -2.71 29.30 -12.32
CA LEU A 85 -2.11 30.62 -12.52
C LEU A 85 -0.71 30.57 -13.17
N HIS A 86 0.09 29.53 -12.90
CA HIS A 86 1.33 29.26 -13.62
C HIS A 86 1.07 28.99 -15.11
N ASN A 87 0.17 28.06 -15.42
CA ASN A 87 -0.18 27.70 -16.80
C ASN A 87 -0.79 28.89 -17.57
N LEU A 88 -1.66 29.72 -16.95
CA LEU A 88 -2.22 30.92 -17.62
C LEU A 88 -1.11 31.86 -18.12
N VAL A 89 -0.04 32.03 -17.33
CA VAL A 89 1.04 32.98 -17.61
C VAL A 89 2.04 32.40 -18.62
N VAL A 90 2.37 31.11 -18.54
CA VAL A 90 3.13 30.41 -19.58
C VAL A 90 2.36 30.42 -20.92
N GLU A 91 1.04 30.26 -20.91
CA GLU A 91 0.21 30.32 -22.12
C GLU A 91 0.21 31.71 -22.77
N ILE A 92 0.30 32.78 -21.97
CA ILE A 92 0.43 34.18 -22.45
C ILE A 92 1.82 34.46 -23.03
N LEU A 93 2.88 33.97 -22.38
CA LEU A 93 4.27 34.29 -22.72
C LEU A 93 4.88 33.37 -23.79
N LYS A 94 4.36 32.14 -23.93
CA LYS A 94 4.96 31.02 -24.68
C LYS A 94 6.34 30.56 -24.18
N GLU A 95 6.78 31.07 -23.04
CA GLU A 95 8.04 30.70 -22.38
C GLU A 95 7.82 30.16 -20.95
N PRO A 96 8.68 29.25 -20.45
CA PRO A 96 8.57 28.72 -19.09
C PRO A 96 8.96 29.76 -18.04
N ILE A 97 8.06 30.03 -17.08
CA ILE A 97 8.35 30.95 -15.97
C ILE A 97 9.08 30.24 -14.82
N GLY A 98 9.99 30.96 -14.15
CA GLY A 98 10.69 30.41 -12.98
C GLY A 98 9.74 30.11 -11.82
N ALA A 99 9.91 28.97 -11.14
CA ALA A 99 8.98 28.42 -10.16
C ALA A 99 8.51 29.39 -9.04
N ASN A 100 9.35 30.36 -8.65
CA ASN A 100 9.02 31.37 -7.63
C ASN A 100 8.18 32.56 -8.17
N TRP A 101 7.84 32.61 -9.46
CA TRP A 101 7.13 33.74 -10.08
C TRP A 101 5.73 33.94 -9.49
N VAL A 102 4.95 32.86 -9.33
CA VAL A 102 3.56 32.92 -8.82
C VAL A 102 3.53 33.46 -7.37
N ALA A 103 4.45 32.99 -6.52
CA ALA A 103 4.59 33.50 -5.16
C ALA A 103 4.94 35.00 -5.14
N ARG A 104 5.88 35.44 -5.99
CA ARG A 104 6.24 36.85 -6.15
C ARG A 104 5.08 37.69 -6.72
N PHE A 105 4.23 37.14 -7.59
CA PHE A 105 3.06 37.83 -8.14
C PHE A 105 1.99 38.06 -7.06
N CYS A 106 1.66 37.02 -6.29
CA CYS A 106 0.75 37.14 -5.14
C CYS A 106 1.30 38.11 -4.07
N GLN A 107 2.62 38.21 -3.93
CA GLN A 107 3.25 39.18 -3.02
C GLN A 107 3.24 40.62 -3.55
N ARG A 108 3.29 40.83 -4.88
CA ARG A 108 3.15 42.15 -5.52
C ARG A 108 1.73 42.71 -5.34
N HIS A 109 0.71 41.88 -5.52
CA HIS A 109 -0.70 42.25 -5.57
C HIS A 109 -1.47 41.78 -4.31
N LYS A 110 -0.80 41.73 -3.16
CA LYS A 110 -1.26 41.21 -1.86
C LYS A 110 -2.53 41.87 -1.29
N ASP A 111 -2.88 43.02 -1.85
CA ASP A 111 -3.99 43.93 -1.57
C ASP A 111 -5.22 43.65 -2.43
N VAL A 112 -5.03 43.03 -3.61
CA VAL A 112 -6.11 42.61 -4.53
C VAL A 112 -6.35 41.10 -4.46
N ILE A 113 -5.28 40.31 -4.34
CA ILE A 113 -5.31 38.84 -4.30
C ILE A 113 -4.52 38.29 -3.12
N LYS A 114 -4.95 37.14 -2.59
CA LYS A 114 -4.35 36.52 -1.40
C LYS A 114 -4.17 35.02 -1.61
N SER A 115 -2.93 34.56 -1.67
CA SER A 115 -2.60 33.13 -1.69
C SER A 115 -2.86 32.51 -0.32
N VAL A 116 -4.10 32.07 -0.08
CA VAL A 116 -4.49 31.39 1.16
C VAL A 116 -4.12 29.91 1.04
N TYR A 117 -3.16 29.47 1.87
CA TYR A 117 -3.03 28.03 2.15
C TYR A 117 -4.28 27.58 2.90
N LEU A 118 -5.19 26.91 2.20
CA LEU A 118 -6.19 26.04 2.81
C LEU A 118 -5.41 24.99 3.61
N ARG A 119 -5.39 25.14 4.94
CA ARG A 119 -4.54 24.33 5.81
C ARG A 119 -4.97 22.86 5.70
N ASN A 120 -4.00 21.94 5.79
CA ASN A 120 -4.28 20.53 6.02
C ASN A 120 -4.92 20.35 7.41
N ILE A 121 -6.25 20.49 7.48
CA ILE A 121 -7.03 20.50 8.72
C ILE A 121 -7.35 19.07 9.14
N ASP A 122 -7.21 18.84 10.45
CA ASP A 122 -7.33 17.52 11.07
C ASP A 122 -8.70 16.87 10.78
N GLN A 123 -8.65 15.56 10.53
CA GLN A 123 -9.73 14.74 9.99
C GLN A 123 -10.97 14.70 10.90
N LYS A 124 -10.83 15.09 12.18
CA LYS A 124 -11.94 15.22 13.14
C LYS A 124 -12.70 16.56 13.09
N ARG A 125 -12.09 17.65 12.60
CA ARG A 125 -12.80 18.94 12.35
C ARG A 125 -13.54 18.93 11.01
N LYS A 126 -13.09 18.09 10.08
CA LYS A 126 -13.56 17.83 8.71
C LYS A 126 -15.03 17.39 8.54
N ILE A 127 -15.85 17.49 9.58
CA ILE A 127 -17.25 17.06 9.65
C ILE A 127 -18.17 18.28 9.81
N ALA A 128 -17.87 19.21 10.73
CA ALA A 128 -18.65 20.42 10.93
C ALA A 128 -18.41 21.47 9.84
N ASP A 129 -17.15 21.92 9.68
CA ASP A 129 -16.80 23.06 8.81
C ASP A 129 -16.98 22.76 7.30
N ASN A 130 -17.12 21.48 6.92
CA ASN A 130 -17.42 21.11 5.54
C ASN A 130 -18.89 21.34 5.16
N SER A 131 -19.84 21.27 6.11
CA SER A 131 -21.26 21.39 5.77
C SER A 131 -21.57 22.76 5.15
N THR A 132 -21.05 23.84 5.72
CA THR A 132 -21.20 25.21 5.20
C THR A 132 -20.50 25.41 3.85
N TYR A 133 -19.33 24.81 3.64
CA TYR A 133 -18.58 24.95 2.38
C TYR A 133 -19.22 24.16 1.23
N PHE A 134 -19.64 22.92 1.48
CA PHE A 134 -20.41 22.12 0.51
C PHE A 134 -21.77 22.77 0.23
N LYS A 135 -22.45 23.30 1.26
CA LYS A 135 -23.69 24.08 1.09
C LYS A 135 -23.46 25.29 0.18
N HIS A 136 -22.43 26.11 0.42
CA HIS A 136 -22.14 27.27 -0.43
C HIS A 136 -21.85 26.88 -1.90
N TYR A 137 -21.18 25.75 -2.13
CA TYR A 137 -21.00 25.18 -3.47
C TYR A 137 -22.35 24.82 -4.13
N PHE A 138 -23.24 24.12 -3.41
CA PHE A 138 -24.57 23.79 -3.92
C PHE A 138 -25.45 25.05 -4.11
N ASP A 139 -25.43 26.01 -3.19
CA ASP A 139 -26.16 27.29 -3.29
C ASP A 139 -25.74 28.05 -4.56
N LEU A 140 -24.42 28.14 -4.82
CA LEU A 140 -23.86 28.76 -6.03
C LEU A 140 -24.25 28.00 -7.30
N LEU A 141 -24.23 26.66 -7.26
CA LEU A 141 -24.59 25.81 -8.38
C LEU A 141 -26.08 25.96 -8.73
N GLN A 142 -26.96 25.98 -7.73
CA GLN A 142 -28.39 26.22 -7.88
C GLN A 142 -28.66 27.64 -8.41
N GLU A 143 -27.95 28.66 -7.93
CA GLU A 143 -28.05 30.02 -8.48
C GLU A 143 -27.72 30.02 -9.98
N LYS A 144 -26.65 29.35 -10.41
CA LYS A 144 -26.27 29.33 -11.83
C LYS A 144 -27.23 28.47 -12.68
N ILE A 145 -27.66 27.31 -12.20
CA ILE A 145 -28.64 26.45 -12.88
C ILE A 145 -29.95 27.23 -13.13
N THR A 146 -30.44 27.94 -12.10
CA THR A 146 -31.65 28.76 -12.18
C THR A 146 -31.44 29.95 -13.12
N LYS A 147 -30.36 30.72 -12.93
CA LYS A 147 -30.06 31.95 -13.68
C LYS A 147 -29.86 31.75 -15.18
N TYR A 148 -29.39 30.59 -15.60
CA TYR A 148 -29.16 30.25 -17.01
C TYR A 148 -30.19 29.24 -17.57
N ASN A 149 -31.22 28.90 -16.80
CA ASN A 149 -32.26 27.90 -17.11
C ASN A 149 -31.69 26.60 -17.67
N ILE A 150 -30.79 25.96 -16.90
CA ILE A 150 -30.07 24.76 -17.33
C ILE A 150 -30.92 23.51 -17.01
N GLU A 151 -31.51 22.93 -18.04
CA GLU A 151 -32.26 21.68 -17.94
C GLU A 151 -31.34 20.49 -17.55
N PRO A 152 -31.85 19.43 -16.90
CA PRO A 152 -31.07 18.24 -16.55
C PRO A 152 -30.38 17.59 -17.76
N GLY A 153 -31.04 17.55 -18.92
CA GLY A 153 -30.45 17.07 -20.18
C GLY A 153 -29.26 17.90 -20.69
N ASN A 154 -28.99 19.05 -20.07
CA ASN A 154 -27.86 19.93 -20.35
C ASN A 154 -26.88 20.05 -19.17
N ILE A 155 -27.06 19.27 -18.10
CA ILE A 155 -26.10 19.11 -17.00
C ILE A 155 -25.23 17.88 -17.28
N TYR A 156 -23.92 18.09 -17.39
CA TYR A 156 -22.92 17.08 -17.68
C TYR A 156 -21.87 17.02 -16.60
N ASN A 157 -21.32 15.82 -16.43
CA ASN A 157 -20.16 15.55 -15.62
C ASN A 157 -19.05 14.93 -16.48
N PHE A 158 -17.79 15.24 -16.20
CA PHE A 158 -16.61 14.69 -16.87
C PHE A 158 -15.55 14.30 -15.85
N ASP A 159 -14.87 13.18 -16.12
CA ASP A 159 -13.78 12.68 -15.29
C ASP A 159 -12.85 11.74 -16.08
N GLU A 160 -11.67 11.48 -15.52
CA GLU A 160 -10.63 10.64 -16.12
C GLU A 160 -10.40 9.35 -15.32
N LYS A 161 -10.15 8.24 -16.02
CA LYS A 161 -9.88 6.94 -15.39
C LYS A 161 -8.75 6.19 -16.08
N GLY A 162 -7.66 5.94 -15.34
CA GLY A 162 -6.59 5.07 -15.78
C GLY A 162 -6.93 3.58 -15.70
N PHE A 163 -6.58 2.83 -16.74
CA PHE A 163 -6.59 1.36 -16.78
C PHE A 163 -5.17 0.84 -16.96
N LEU A 164 -4.78 -0.14 -16.12
CA LEU A 164 -3.51 -0.86 -16.22
C LEU A 164 -3.78 -2.26 -16.79
N LEU A 165 -3.21 -2.58 -17.96
CA LEU A 165 -3.56 -3.83 -18.67
C LEU A 165 -3.09 -5.10 -17.93
N GLY A 166 -1.90 -5.07 -17.32
CA GLY A 166 -1.35 -6.20 -16.56
C GLY A 166 -1.90 -6.40 -15.15
N PHE A 167 -2.73 -5.49 -14.63
CA PHE A 167 -3.10 -5.48 -13.20
C PHE A 167 -4.54 -5.91 -12.92
N ILE A 168 -4.74 -7.21 -12.69
CA ILE A 168 -6.02 -7.77 -12.23
C ILE A 168 -6.28 -7.31 -10.78
N HIS A 169 -7.45 -6.70 -10.52
CA HIS A 169 -7.91 -6.39 -9.17
C HIS A 169 -7.99 -7.66 -8.28
N THR A 170 -7.85 -7.51 -6.96
CA THR A 170 -7.84 -8.62 -6.00
C THR A 170 -9.16 -9.41 -6.00
N LEU A 171 -9.07 -10.71 -6.32
CA LEU A 171 -10.20 -11.61 -6.42
C LEU A 171 -10.08 -12.79 -5.45
N LYS A 172 -11.21 -13.21 -4.88
CA LYS A 172 -11.30 -14.43 -4.07
C LYS A 172 -11.16 -15.65 -4.98
N ARG A 173 -10.04 -16.38 -4.86
CA ARG A 173 -9.85 -17.70 -5.47
C ARG A 173 -10.11 -18.78 -4.41
N ILE A 174 -10.66 -19.92 -4.85
CA ILE A 174 -10.72 -21.14 -4.06
C ILE A 174 -9.58 -22.03 -4.56
N VAL A 175 -8.73 -22.49 -3.64
CA VAL A 175 -7.58 -23.36 -3.93
C VAL A 175 -7.53 -24.48 -2.89
N SER A 176 -7.02 -25.65 -3.26
CA SER A 176 -6.93 -26.76 -2.30
C SER A 176 -5.85 -26.47 -1.24
N ILE A 177 -6.07 -26.95 -0.02
CA ILE A 177 -5.12 -26.80 1.11
C ILE A 177 -3.75 -27.39 0.74
N ASN A 178 -3.74 -28.48 -0.04
CA ASN A 178 -2.52 -29.12 -0.51
C ASN A 178 -1.80 -28.29 -1.58
N ALA A 179 -2.52 -27.66 -2.52
CA ALA A 179 -1.91 -26.72 -3.47
C ALA A 179 -1.30 -25.49 -2.77
N LEU A 180 -1.96 -24.98 -1.72
CA LEU A 180 -1.44 -23.88 -0.89
C LEU A 180 -0.17 -24.30 -0.14
N LYS A 181 -0.17 -25.46 0.53
CA LYS A 181 0.99 -26.02 1.24
C LYS A 181 2.18 -26.34 0.31
N SER A 182 1.91 -26.73 -0.94
CA SER A 182 2.95 -27.14 -1.90
C SER A 182 3.81 -26.00 -2.48
N GLY A 183 3.47 -24.74 -2.21
CA GLY A 183 4.12 -23.57 -2.83
C GLY A 183 3.82 -23.37 -4.32
N ARG A 184 3.28 -24.38 -5.02
CA ARG A 184 2.97 -24.34 -6.47
C ARG A 184 1.82 -23.39 -6.83
N THR A 185 1.08 -22.89 -5.85
CA THR A 185 0.07 -21.83 -6.05
C THR A 185 0.76 -20.48 -6.18
N ILE A 186 1.44 -20.26 -7.30
CA ILE A 186 1.96 -18.95 -7.69
C ILE A 186 0.78 -17.97 -7.75
N GLY A 187 0.95 -16.76 -7.20
CA GLY A 187 -0.07 -15.71 -7.30
C GLY A 187 -0.43 -15.46 -8.77
N ALA A 188 -1.73 -15.37 -9.08
CA ALA A 188 -2.26 -15.40 -10.44
C ALA A 188 -1.39 -14.58 -11.42
N SER A 189 -0.81 -15.26 -12.42
CA SER A 189 0.32 -14.76 -13.21
C SER A 189 0.07 -13.35 -13.74
N GLN A 190 0.70 -12.37 -13.10
CA GLN A 190 0.59 -10.97 -13.49
C GLN A 190 1.57 -10.75 -14.64
N ASP A 191 1.03 -10.45 -15.83
CA ASP A 191 1.87 -9.99 -16.92
C ASP A 191 2.51 -8.67 -16.51
N GLY A 192 3.84 -8.56 -16.60
CA GLY A 192 4.61 -7.42 -16.11
C GLY A 192 4.41 -6.12 -16.91
N SER A 193 3.46 -6.12 -17.85
CA SER A 193 3.13 -5.01 -18.73
C SER A 193 2.57 -3.82 -17.94
N ARG A 194 3.34 -2.73 -17.93
CA ARG A 194 2.91 -1.43 -17.39
C ARG A 194 2.10 -0.60 -18.39
N GLU A 195 1.50 -1.25 -19.38
CA GLU A 195 0.71 -0.57 -20.40
C GLU A 195 -0.51 0.09 -19.76
N PHE A 196 -0.61 1.40 -19.98
CA PHE A 196 -1.63 2.27 -19.42
C PHE A 196 -2.50 2.86 -20.53
N ILE A 197 -3.81 2.91 -20.29
CA ILE A 197 -4.78 3.57 -21.17
C ILE A 197 -5.63 4.48 -20.30
N THR A 198 -5.75 5.76 -20.66
CA THR A 198 -6.57 6.74 -19.96
C THR A 198 -7.91 6.88 -20.67
N LEU A 199 -8.99 6.58 -19.96
CA LEU A 199 -10.35 6.88 -20.36
C LEU A 199 -10.70 8.33 -19.98
N LEU A 200 -11.20 9.10 -20.94
CA LEU A 200 -11.98 10.31 -20.69
C LEU A 200 -13.47 9.93 -20.80
N ALA A 201 -14.23 10.12 -19.71
CA ALA A 201 -15.64 9.78 -19.64
C ALA A 201 -16.50 11.03 -19.41
N SER A 202 -17.73 11.03 -19.93
CA SER A 202 -18.73 12.04 -19.57
C SER A 202 -20.15 11.50 -19.62
N ILE A 203 -20.93 11.87 -18.61
CA ILE A 203 -22.33 11.45 -18.41
C ILE A 203 -23.21 12.67 -18.12
N CYS A 204 -24.49 12.55 -18.45
CA CYS A 204 -25.49 13.61 -18.35
C CYS A 204 -26.55 13.25 -17.31
N ALA A 205 -27.12 14.26 -16.64
CA ALA A 205 -28.08 14.05 -15.55
C ALA A 205 -29.41 13.40 -15.99
N ASP A 206 -29.72 13.37 -17.29
CA ASP A 206 -30.86 12.64 -17.85
C ASP A 206 -30.62 11.14 -18.09
N GLY A 207 -29.46 10.62 -17.68
CA GLY A 207 -29.10 9.22 -17.89
C GLY A 207 -28.45 8.90 -19.24
N THR A 208 -28.12 9.91 -20.07
CA THR A 208 -27.33 9.70 -21.29
C THR A 208 -25.82 9.78 -21.02
N SER A 209 -25.01 9.05 -21.79
CA SER A 209 -23.55 9.16 -21.80
C SER A 209 -23.05 9.75 -23.12
N LEU A 210 -21.92 10.45 -23.08
CA LEU A 210 -21.19 10.81 -24.30
C LEU A 210 -20.26 9.66 -24.72
N PRO A 211 -19.89 9.56 -26.01
CA PRO A 211 -18.86 8.63 -26.48
C PRO A 211 -17.59 8.73 -25.61
N PRO A 212 -17.06 7.60 -25.08
CA PRO A 212 -15.80 7.60 -24.36
C PRO A 212 -14.65 8.00 -25.29
N ALA A 213 -13.60 8.59 -24.73
CA ALA A 213 -12.33 8.75 -25.41
C ALA A 213 -11.24 7.92 -24.72
N LEU A 214 -10.46 7.16 -25.50
CA LEU A 214 -9.39 6.30 -25.00
C LEU A 214 -8.03 6.82 -25.49
N ILE A 215 -7.19 7.27 -24.55
CA ILE A 215 -5.83 7.72 -24.80
C ILE A 215 -4.88 6.54 -24.53
N TYR A 216 -4.30 5.99 -25.58
CA TYR A 216 -3.32 4.91 -25.52
C TYR A 216 -1.92 5.48 -25.25
N GLN A 217 -1.10 4.79 -24.45
CA GLN A 217 0.31 5.15 -24.33
C GLN A 217 1.14 4.58 -25.49
N GLY A 218 1.93 5.41 -26.19
CA GLY A 218 2.79 5.00 -27.30
C GLY A 218 3.86 6.04 -27.64
N GLU A 219 5.12 5.60 -27.76
CA GLU A 219 6.29 6.46 -27.98
C GLU A 219 6.24 7.23 -29.32
N SER A 220 5.55 6.70 -30.33
CA SER A 220 5.37 7.33 -31.64
C SER A 220 4.31 8.43 -31.68
N ARG A 221 3.50 8.62 -30.62
CA ARG A 221 2.23 9.39 -30.60
C ARG A 221 1.14 8.93 -31.57
N ASP A 222 1.47 8.07 -32.53
CA ASP A 222 0.52 7.39 -33.41
C ASP A 222 -0.10 6.12 -32.80
N MET A 223 -1.27 5.75 -33.28
CA MET A 223 -1.89 4.46 -33.01
C MET A 223 -1.38 3.40 -33.98
N GLN A 224 -1.17 2.18 -33.48
CA GLN A 224 -0.93 1.03 -34.36
C GLN A 224 -2.28 0.48 -34.84
N ASP A 225 -2.41 0.24 -36.14
CA ASP A 225 -3.59 -0.38 -36.78
C ASP A 225 -4.02 -1.67 -36.04
N THR A 226 -3.01 -2.46 -35.66
CA THR A 226 -3.10 -3.67 -34.85
C THR A 226 -3.70 -3.51 -33.44
N TRP A 227 -4.06 -2.30 -33.00
CA TRP A 227 -4.77 -2.06 -31.74
C TRP A 227 -6.29 -1.96 -31.90
N LEU A 228 -6.79 -1.80 -33.15
CA LEU A 228 -8.19 -1.51 -33.47
C LEU A 228 -8.82 -2.52 -34.45
N GLU A 229 -8.22 -3.69 -34.63
CA GLU A 229 -8.72 -4.78 -35.51
C GLU A 229 -10.17 -5.20 -35.20
N ASP A 230 -10.63 -4.98 -33.96
CA ASP A 230 -11.96 -5.32 -33.45
C ASP A 230 -12.97 -4.14 -33.45
N PHE A 231 -12.59 -2.96 -33.93
CA PHE A 231 -13.42 -1.75 -33.89
C PHE A 231 -14.25 -1.58 -35.18
N ASP A 232 -15.57 -1.52 -35.07
CA ASP A 232 -16.45 -1.23 -36.22
C ASP A 232 -16.94 0.22 -36.18
N SER A 233 -16.34 1.07 -37.01
CA SER A 233 -16.68 2.48 -37.17
C SER A 233 -18.15 2.78 -37.55
N LYS A 234 -18.93 1.77 -37.97
CA LYS A 234 -20.38 1.90 -38.24
C LYS A 234 -21.26 1.59 -37.02
N LYS A 235 -20.71 0.92 -36.00
CA LYS A 235 -21.44 0.49 -34.79
C LYS A 235 -20.94 1.17 -33.52
N ASP A 236 -19.64 1.36 -33.41
CA ASP A 236 -18.97 1.78 -32.19
C ASP A 236 -18.77 3.30 -32.16
N GLN A 237 -19.31 3.96 -31.13
CA GLN A 237 -19.16 5.39 -30.90
C GLN A 237 -18.13 5.63 -29.80
N VAL A 238 -16.86 5.70 -30.20
CA VAL A 238 -15.68 5.89 -29.35
C VAL A 238 -14.67 6.77 -30.08
N TYR A 239 -13.90 7.54 -29.32
CA TYR A 239 -12.78 8.32 -29.83
C TYR A 239 -11.46 7.72 -29.33
N PHE A 240 -10.45 7.71 -30.18
CA PHE A 240 -9.11 7.23 -29.83
C PHE A 240 -8.06 8.32 -30.03
N ALA A 241 -7.02 8.28 -29.21
CA ALA A 241 -5.82 9.10 -29.34
C ALA A 241 -4.62 8.33 -28.77
N ALA A 242 -3.40 8.75 -29.11
CA ALA A 242 -2.19 8.24 -28.48
C ALA A 242 -1.32 9.37 -27.90
N SER A 243 -0.46 9.02 -26.94
CA SER A 243 0.41 9.93 -26.18
C SER A 243 1.66 9.20 -25.67
N GLU A 244 2.82 9.86 -25.60
CA GLU A 244 4.06 9.24 -25.09
C GLU A 244 3.93 8.76 -23.63
N ASN A 245 3.26 9.55 -22.80
CA ASN A 245 3.24 9.38 -21.34
C ASN A 245 2.00 8.67 -20.80
N GLY A 246 0.95 8.45 -21.61
CA GLY A 246 -0.33 7.89 -21.16
C GLY A 246 -1.20 8.83 -20.31
N TRP A 247 -0.64 9.97 -19.88
CA TRP A 247 -1.34 11.05 -19.20
C TRP A 247 -1.75 12.14 -20.18
N SER A 248 -2.91 12.74 -19.93
CA SER A 248 -3.45 13.88 -20.67
C SER A 248 -2.63 15.16 -20.37
N ASN A 249 -1.91 15.65 -21.37
CA ASN A 249 -1.51 17.07 -21.42
C ASN A 249 -2.77 17.97 -21.56
N ASP A 250 -2.67 19.25 -21.18
CA ASP A 250 -3.75 20.24 -21.25
C ASP A 250 -4.43 20.34 -22.65
N GLU A 251 -3.73 19.92 -23.70
CA GLU A 251 -4.21 19.82 -25.08
C GLU A 251 -5.34 18.79 -25.26
N TYR A 252 -5.26 17.61 -24.62
CA TYR A 252 -6.25 16.53 -24.83
C TYR A 252 -7.62 16.90 -24.26
N GLY A 253 -7.69 17.60 -23.12
CA GLY A 253 -8.95 18.12 -22.59
C GLY A 253 -9.58 19.17 -23.51
N LEU A 254 -8.77 20.04 -24.10
CA LEU A 254 -9.24 21.02 -25.10
C LEU A 254 -9.70 20.34 -26.40
N MET A 255 -8.99 19.30 -26.85
CA MET A 255 -9.41 18.48 -28.00
C MET A 255 -10.72 17.76 -27.72
N TRP A 256 -10.87 17.11 -26.55
CA TRP A 256 -12.11 16.48 -26.11
C TRP A 256 -13.28 17.48 -26.09
N LEU A 257 -13.06 18.67 -25.53
CA LEU A 257 -14.08 19.73 -25.48
C LEU A 257 -14.53 20.16 -26.89
N LYS A 258 -13.58 20.31 -27.84
CA LYS A 258 -13.83 20.73 -29.23
C LYS A 258 -14.39 19.65 -30.15
N LYS A 259 -13.98 18.39 -29.98
CA LYS A 259 -14.26 17.28 -30.91
C LYS A 259 -15.37 16.37 -30.43
N ILE A 260 -15.60 16.28 -29.12
CA ILE A 260 -16.51 15.32 -28.51
C ILE A 260 -17.62 16.07 -27.76
N PHE A 261 -17.27 16.91 -26.79
CA PHE A 261 -18.30 17.58 -25.98
C PHE A 261 -19.15 18.57 -26.78
N GLU A 262 -18.54 19.54 -27.47
CA GLU A 262 -19.31 20.56 -28.20
C GLU A 262 -20.23 19.95 -29.27
N PRO A 263 -19.77 19.07 -30.19
CA PRO A 263 -20.61 18.57 -31.28
C PRO A 263 -21.80 17.73 -30.81
N HIS A 264 -21.62 16.84 -29.83
CA HIS A 264 -22.69 15.97 -29.33
C HIS A 264 -23.72 16.74 -28.51
N THR A 265 -23.28 17.67 -27.66
CA THR A 265 -24.18 18.38 -26.73
C THR A 265 -24.86 19.61 -27.36
N LYS A 266 -24.31 20.18 -28.45
CA LYS A 266 -24.84 21.39 -29.11
C LYS A 266 -26.25 21.21 -29.64
N LYS A 267 -26.53 20.09 -30.32
CA LYS A 267 -27.88 19.81 -30.86
C LYS A 267 -28.92 19.69 -29.75
N LYS A 268 -28.55 19.05 -28.63
CA LYS A 268 -29.40 18.85 -27.44
C LYS A 268 -29.68 20.17 -26.69
N ALA A 269 -28.68 21.04 -26.58
CA ALA A 269 -28.79 22.35 -25.93
C ALA A 269 -29.49 23.42 -26.79
N GLY A 270 -29.50 23.27 -28.11
CA GLY A 270 -30.07 24.24 -29.05
C GLY A 270 -29.44 25.64 -28.91
N ARG A 271 -30.14 26.57 -28.26
CA ARG A 271 -29.66 27.94 -27.96
C ARG A 271 -29.32 28.17 -26.48
N GLY A 272 -29.57 27.19 -25.60
CA GLY A 272 -29.40 27.27 -24.15
C GLY A 272 -27.95 27.23 -23.67
N TYR A 273 -27.77 27.17 -22.35
CA TYR A 273 -26.49 26.93 -21.70
C TYR A 273 -26.33 25.46 -21.31
N ARG A 274 -25.09 24.98 -21.33
CA ARG A 274 -24.70 23.65 -20.85
C ARG A 274 -23.88 23.80 -19.58
N LEU A 275 -24.09 22.97 -18.57
CA LEU A 275 -23.24 22.88 -17.38
C LEU A 275 -22.31 21.68 -17.51
N LEU A 276 -21.00 21.89 -17.34
CA LEU A 276 -19.98 20.86 -17.37
C LEU A 276 -19.21 20.85 -16.03
N ILE A 277 -19.42 19.81 -15.24
CA ILE A 277 -18.89 19.66 -13.89
C ILE A 277 -17.63 18.78 -13.91
N LEU A 278 -16.53 19.32 -13.38
CA LEU A 278 -15.15 18.81 -13.46
C LEU A 278 -14.54 18.64 -12.05
N ASP A 279 -13.57 17.74 -11.85
CA ASP A 279 -12.79 17.74 -10.59
C ASP A 279 -11.71 18.82 -10.59
N GLY A 280 -11.46 19.42 -9.42
CA GLY A 280 -10.42 20.44 -9.21
C GLY A 280 -8.98 19.93 -9.30
N HIS A 281 -8.79 18.65 -9.63
CA HIS A 281 -7.48 18.08 -9.95
C HIS A 281 -7.14 18.10 -11.45
N SER A 282 -8.09 18.46 -12.33
CA SER A 282 -7.86 18.50 -13.77
C SER A 282 -6.81 19.57 -14.16
N SER A 283 -5.64 19.13 -14.63
CA SER A 283 -4.63 20.01 -15.26
C SER A 283 -5.16 20.72 -16.52
N HIS A 284 -6.19 20.15 -17.15
CA HIS A 284 -6.65 20.49 -18.50
C HIS A 284 -7.44 21.80 -18.63
N VAL A 285 -7.67 22.51 -17.52
CA VAL A 285 -8.45 23.76 -17.49
C VAL A 285 -7.50 24.95 -17.69
N ASN A 286 -7.02 25.11 -18.92
CA ASN A 286 -6.20 26.22 -19.39
C ASN A 286 -7.05 27.40 -19.94
N MET A 287 -6.43 28.52 -20.37
CA MET A 287 -7.18 29.68 -20.89
C MET A 287 -7.97 29.30 -22.14
N ALA A 288 -7.38 28.52 -23.05
CA ALA A 288 -8.05 28.07 -24.26
C ALA A 288 -9.32 27.25 -23.96
N PHE A 289 -9.31 26.38 -22.95
CA PHE A 289 -10.47 25.59 -22.49
C PHE A 289 -11.55 26.51 -21.91
N ILE A 290 -11.20 27.40 -20.99
CA ILE A 290 -12.10 28.38 -20.35
C ILE A 290 -12.75 29.31 -21.40
N ASN A 291 -11.94 29.82 -22.34
CA ASN A 291 -12.41 30.73 -23.38
C ASN A 291 -13.32 30.02 -24.39
N TYR A 292 -12.95 28.82 -24.84
CA TYR A 292 -13.77 28.03 -25.76
C TYR A 292 -15.10 27.63 -25.12
N ALA A 293 -15.09 27.17 -23.85
CA ALA A 293 -16.30 26.89 -23.10
C ALA A 293 -17.22 28.13 -23.03
N ALA A 294 -16.67 29.29 -22.65
CA ALA A 294 -17.42 30.54 -22.58
C ALA A 294 -17.98 31.01 -23.94
N GLN A 295 -17.24 30.83 -25.04
CA GLN A 295 -17.69 31.14 -26.41
C GLN A 295 -18.88 30.25 -26.82
N HIS A 296 -18.87 28.97 -26.45
CA HIS A 296 -19.87 27.98 -26.83
C HIS A 296 -21.04 27.82 -25.82
N LYS A 297 -21.25 28.80 -24.92
CA LYS A 297 -22.27 28.74 -23.84
C LYS A 297 -22.15 27.52 -22.92
N ILE A 298 -20.93 27.04 -22.70
CA ILE A 298 -20.63 25.99 -21.73
C ILE A 298 -20.17 26.69 -20.44
N LEU A 299 -21.01 26.59 -19.42
CA LEU A 299 -20.67 26.94 -18.05
C LEU A 299 -19.89 25.77 -17.46
N LEU A 300 -18.71 26.05 -16.97
CA LEU A 300 -17.95 25.07 -16.19
C LEU A 300 -18.39 25.17 -14.72
N ALA A 301 -18.28 24.07 -13.97
CA ALA A 301 -18.22 24.09 -12.52
C ALA A 301 -17.10 23.13 -12.06
N VAL A 302 -16.28 23.55 -11.10
CA VAL A 302 -15.21 22.70 -10.54
C VAL A 302 -15.58 22.26 -9.14
N PHE A 303 -15.37 20.98 -8.82
CA PHE A 303 -15.62 20.44 -7.51
C PHE A 303 -14.68 21.03 -6.44
N PRO A 304 -15.16 21.23 -5.20
CA PRO A 304 -14.33 21.59 -4.06
C PRO A 304 -13.12 20.65 -3.87
N PRO A 305 -11.95 21.16 -3.42
CA PRO A 305 -10.76 20.33 -3.27
C PRO A 305 -10.98 19.18 -2.27
N HIS A 306 -10.52 17.99 -2.65
CA HIS A 306 -10.72 16.73 -1.91
C HIS A 306 -12.19 16.29 -1.73
N SER A 307 -13.10 16.72 -2.61
CA SER A 307 -14.52 16.29 -2.59
C SER A 307 -14.89 15.20 -3.59
N THR A 308 -13.99 14.86 -4.54
CA THR A 308 -14.20 13.91 -5.65
C THR A 308 -15.00 12.67 -5.24
N HIS A 309 -14.45 11.87 -4.31
CA HIS A 309 -15.06 10.68 -3.68
C HIS A 309 -16.44 10.84 -2.98
N ARG A 310 -17.08 12.02 -3.07
CA ARG A 310 -18.45 12.31 -2.58
C ARG A 310 -19.32 13.07 -3.56
N LEU A 311 -18.74 13.88 -4.44
CA LEU A 311 -19.48 14.74 -5.37
C LEU A 311 -19.40 14.31 -6.83
N GLN A 312 -18.40 13.52 -7.22
CA GLN A 312 -18.12 13.09 -8.58
C GLN A 312 -19.03 11.91 -8.99
N PRO A 313 -20.07 12.09 -9.83
CA PRO A 313 -20.96 11.01 -10.26
C PRO A 313 -20.22 9.83 -10.88
N LEU A 314 -19.22 10.10 -11.73
CA LEU A 314 -18.43 9.06 -12.39
C LEU A 314 -17.71 8.16 -11.37
N ASP A 315 -17.02 8.74 -10.40
CA ASP A 315 -16.29 8.02 -9.34
C ASP A 315 -17.25 7.26 -8.39
N VAL A 316 -18.34 7.90 -7.97
CA VAL A 316 -19.31 7.37 -7.01
C VAL A 316 -20.16 6.23 -7.59
N GLY A 317 -20.62 6.35 -8.84
CA GLY A 317 -21.60 5.45 -9.43
C GLY A 317 -21.13 4.60 -10.61
N ILE A 318 -20.15 5.02 -11.40
CA ILE A 318 -19.81 4.39 -12.70
C ILE A 318 -18.46 3.68 -12.68
N PHE A 319 -17.40 4.35 -12.25
CA PHE A 319 -16.02 3.88 -12.31
C PHE A 319 -15.76 2.66 -11.41
N GLY A 320 -16.53 2.50 -10.34
CA GLY A 320 -16.53 1.29 -9.50
C GLY A 320 -17.10 0.07 -10.24
N PRO A 321 -18.37 0.10 -10.70
CA PRO A 321 -18.95 -0.95 -11.55
C PRO A 321 -18.14 -1.24 -12.81
N LEU A 322 -17.64 -0.23 -13.52
CA LEU A 322 -16.81 -0.38 -14.72
C LEU A 322 -15.52 -1.16 -14.43
N SER A 323 -14.78 -0.83 -13.36
CA SER A 323 -13.61 -1.60 -12.94
C SER A 323 -13.94 -3.07 -12.60
N LYS A 324 -15.12 -3.34 -12.02
CA LYS A 324 -15.59 -4.70 -11.69
C LYS A 324 -15.93 -5.50 -12.96
N SER A 325 -16.68 -4.89 -13.88
CA SER A 325 -17.07 -5.54 -15.14
C SER A 325 -15.85 -5.80 -16.04
N TYR A 326 -14.96 -4.81 -16.21
CA TYR A 326 -13.70 -4.99 -16.94
C TYR A 326 -12.86 -6.13 -16.32
N SER A 327 -12.77 -6.19 -14.98
CA SER A 327 -12.10 -7.31 -14.30
C SER A 327 -12.76 -8.66 -14.56
N LYS A 328 -14.10 -8.74 -14.59
CA LYS A 328 -14.88 -9.94 -14.92
C LYS A 328 -14.56 -10.42 -16.34
N HIS A 329 -14.62 -9.54 -17.35
CA HIS A 329 -14.31 -9.88 -18.75
C HIS A 329 -12.83 -10.28 -18.93
N LEU A 330 -11.90 -9.56 -18.30
CA LEU A 330 -10.46 -9.88 -18.30
C LEU A 330 -10.19 -11.28 -17.72
N ASN A 331 -10.88 -11.64 -16.63
CA ASN A 331 -10.76 -12.96 -16.00
C ASN A 331 -11.32 -14.08 -16.86
N GLU A 332 -12.42 -13.84 -17.57
CA GLU A 332 -13.01 -14.83 -18.46
C GLU A 332 -12.10 -15.09 -19.68
N ARG A 333 -11.49 -14.04 -20.26
CA ARG A 333 -10.47 -14.19 -21.31
C ARG A 333 -9.22 -14.95 -20.84
N MET A 334 -8.78 -14.70 -19.60
CA MET A 334 -7.69 -15.46 -18.97
C MET A 334 -8.08 -16.94 -18.73
N ARG A 335 -9.35 -17.21 -18.39
CA ARG A 335 -9.87 -18.56 -18.16
C ARG A 335 -9.94 -19.37 -19.45
N THR A 336 -10.49 -18.80 -20.52
CA THR A 336 -10.58 -19.47 -21.84
C THR A 336 -9.21 -19.57 -22.52
N GLY A 337 -8.36 -18.55 -22.38
CA GLY A 337 -6.97 -18.56 -22.86
C GLY A 337 -5.97 -19.34 -21.98
N MET A 338 -6.44 -20.13 -21.02
CA MET A 338 -5.64 -20.95 -20.08
C MET A 338 -4.49 -20.21 -19.38
N GLY A 339 -4.58 -18.89 -19.23
CA GLY A 339 -3.52 -18.03 -18.66
C GLY A 339 -2.30 -17.78 -19.58
N PHE A 340 -2.29 -18.29 -20.81
CA PHE A 340 -1.21 -18.04 -21.79
C PHE A 340 -1.46 -16.80 -22.65
N VAL A 341 -2.72 -16.39 -22.82
CA VAL A 341 -3.10 -15.20 -23.60
C VAL A 341 -2.81 -13.92 -22.81
N ARG A 342 -1.69 -13.26 -23.14
CA ARG A 342 -1.34 -11.93 -22.59
C ARG A 342 -2.40 -10.89 -22.96
N THR A 343 -2.65 -9.96 -22.04
CA THR A 343 -3.48 -8.77 -22.33
C THR A 343 -2.59 -7.64 -22.81
N THR A 344 -2.84 -7.17 -24.03
CA THR A 344 -2.10 -6.12 -24.72
C THR A 344 -3.09 -5.05 -25.19
N LYS A 345 -2.60 -3.90 -25.65
CA LYS A 345 -3.43 -2.83 -26.22
C LYS A 345 -4.48 -3.29 -27.24
N ARG A 346 -4.16 -4.29 -28.10
CA ARG A 346 -5.11 -4.90 -29.04
C ARG A 346 -6.34 -5.49 -28.34
N SER A 347 -6.13 -6.29 -27.29
CA SER A 347 -7.23 -6.97 -26.59
C SER A 347 -8.01 -6.06 -25.64
N PHE A 348 -7.62 -4.79 -25.47
CA PHE A 348 -8.33 -3.85 -24.60
C PHE A 348 -9.71 -3.47 -25.12
N TRP A 349 -9.87 -3.12 -26.41
CA TRP A 349 -11.14 -2.60 -26.93
C TRP A 349 -12.31 -3.57 -26.69
N GLN A 350 -12.17 -4.83 -27.11
CA GLN A 350 -13.17 -5.90 -26.88
C GLN A 350 -13.58 -6.04 -25.39
N LEU A 351 -12.62 -5.91 -24.47
CA LEU A 351 -12.86 -6.06 -23.03
C LEU A 351 -13.45 -4.80 -22.40
N PHE A 352 -13.07 -3.63 -22.90
CA PHE A 352 -13.54 -2.33 -22.45
C PHE A 352 -14.97 -2.07 -22.90
N ASP A 353 -15.28 -2.29 -24.18
CA ASP A 353 -16.59 -2.00 -24.77
C ASP A 353 -17.71 -2.81 -24.09
N ALA A 354 -17.51 -4.11 -23.92
CA ALA A 354 -18.45 -4.97 -23.20
C ALA A 354 -18.66 -4.49 -21.75
N ALA A 355 -17.59 -4.06 -21.07
CA ALA A 355 -17.66 -3.56 -19.71
C ALA A 355 -18.29 -2.15 -19.61
N TRP A 356 -18.09 -1.31 -20.61
CA TRP A 356 -18.71 0.00 -20.75
C TRP A 356 -20.22 -0.16 -20.95
N LYS A 357 -20.64 -1.04 -21.87
CA LYS A 357 -22.05 -1.38 -22.13
C LYS A 357 -22.75 -2.03 -20.92
N GLU A 358 -22.06 -2.84 -20.10
CA GLU A 358 -22.63 -3.39 -18.85
C GLU A 358 -22.72 -2.35 -17.71
N SER A 359 -21.80 -1.38 -17.63
CA SER A 359 -21.71 -0.47 -16.47
C SER A 359 -22.31 0.92 -16.68
N VAL A 360 -22.29 1.46 -17.90
CA VAL A 360 -22.73 2.83 -18.22
C VAL A 360 -24.18 2.82 -18.72
N THR A 361 -25.07 2.33 -17.85
CA THR A 361 -26.51 2.28 -18.11
C THR A 361 -27.21 3.56 -17.60
N SER A 362 -28.33 3.93 -18.21
CA SER A 362 -29.13 5.10 -17.80
C SER A 362 -29.53 5.04 -16.32
N SER A 363 -29.93 3.86 -15.83
CA SER A 363 -30.25 3.64 -14.41
C SER A 363 -29.04 3.91 -13.49
N ASN A 364 -27.84 3.43 -13.86
CA ASN A 364 -26.62 3.68 -13.08
C ASN A 364 -26.23 5.17 -13.10
N ILE A 365 -26.41 5.87 -14.23
CA ILE A 365 -26.10 7.29 -14.37
C ILE A 365 -27.06 8.14 -13.52
N ILE A 366 -28.38 7.92 -13.62
CA ILE A 366 -29.38 8.64 -12.81
C ILE A 366 -29.12 8.37 -11.32
N SER A 367 -28.84 7.12 -10.94
CA SER A 367 -28.47 6.75 -9.57
C SER A 367 -27.18 7.45 -9.10
N ALA A 368 -26.20 7.64 -9.98
CA ALA A 368 -24.95 8.34 -9.68
C ALA A 368 -25.18 9.83 -9.40
N PHE A 369 -25.94 10.53 -10.23
CA PHE A 369 -26.29 11.94 -10.03
C PHE A 369 -27.15 12.17 -8.78
N ALA A 370 -28.06 11.23 -8.46
CA ALA A 370 -28.89 11.30 -7.26
C ALA A 370 -28.08 11.03 -5.98
N ALA A 371 -27.15 10.06 -6.00
CA ALA A 371 -26.31 9.71 -4.85
C ALA A 371 -25.42 10.85 -4.34
N VAL A 372 -25.10 11.80 -5.23
CA VAL A 372 -24.30 13.02 -4.95
C VAL A 372 -25.15 14.29 -4.85
N GLY A 373 -26.49 14.20 -4.94
CA GLY A 373 -27.41 15.33 -4.77
C GLY A 373 -27.45 16.34 -5.93
N LEU A 374 -26.92 16.00 -7.11
CA LEU A 374 -26.86 16.89 -8.28
C LEU A 374 -28.12 16.80 -9.15
N HIS A 375 -28.67 15.59 -9.35
CA HIS A 375 -29.96 15.42 -10.03
C HIS A 375 -30.69 14.13 -9.56
N PRO A 376 -31.93 14.21 -9.03
CA PRO A 376 -32.62 15.41 -8.60
C PRO A 376 -31.77 16.27 -7.64
N PHE A 377 -31.98 17.59 -7.65
CA PHE A 377 -31.13 18.51 -6.90
C PHE A 377 -31.49 18.44 -5.41
N ASP A 378 -30.73 17.65 -4.65
CA ASP A 378 -30.92 17.41 -3.22
C ASP A 378 -29.56 17.42 -2.49
N PRO A 379 -29.03 18.61 -2.14
CA PRO A 379 -27.79 18.75 -1.39
C PRO A 379 -27.79 17.98 -0.06
N GLU A 380 -28.96 17.74 0.54
CA GLU A 380 -29.07 17.02 1.81
C GLU A 380 -28.63 15.57 1.69
N GLN A 381 -28.65 14.96 0.50
CA GLN A 381 -28.05 13.64 0.27
C GLN A 381 -26.56 13.61 0.63
N VAL A 382 -25.85 14.73 0.50
CA VAL A 382 -24.43 14.85 0.85
C VAL A 382 -24.27 15.46 2.25
N LEU A 383 -25.03 16.51 2.58
CA LEU A 383 -24.93 17.20 3.87
C LEU A 383 -25.31 16.30 5.05
N LYS A 384 -26.33 15.43 4.93
CA LYS A 384 -26.68 14.44 5.96
C LYS A 384 -25.57 13.41 6.17
N LYS A 385 -24.92 12.94 5.10
CA LYS A 385 -23.73 12.05 5.16
C LYS A 385 -22.52 12.73 5.81
N LEU A 386 -22.46 14.07 5.81
CA LEU A 386 -21.46 14.87 6.52
C LEU A 386 -21.86 15.19 7.99
N ALA A 387 -23.13 15.09 8.35
CA ALA A 387 -23.63 15.40 9.71
C ALA A 387 -23.53 14.23 10.70
N ILE A 388 -23.56 12.98 10.22
CA ILE A 388 -23.58 11.78 11.08
C ILE A 388 -22.24 11.63 11.82
N ARG A 389 -22.27 11.85 13.14
CA ARG A 389 -21.18 11.44 14.03
C ARG A 389 -21.19 9.91 14.20
N PRO A 390 -20.08 9.19 13.96
CA PRO A 390 -19.89 7.91 14.64
C PRO A 390 -19.79 8.21 16.14
N CYS A 391 -20.76 7.76 16.92
CA CYS A 391 -20.73 7.95 18.36
C CYS A 391 -19.59 7.09 18.94
N THR A 392 -18.56 7.73 19.49
CA THR A 392 -17.50 7.02 20.21
C THR A 392 -18.07 6.56 21.56
N PRO A 393 -17.96 5.28 21.94
CA PRO A 393 -18.36 4.84 23.28
C PRO A 393 -17.52 5.56 24.37
N PRO A 394 -18.01 5.66 25.61
CA PRO A 394 -17.33 6.37 26.70
C PRO A 394 -15.89 5.90 26.95
N ASP A 395 -15.07 6.77 27.55
CA ASP A 395 -13.60 6.63 27.65
C ASP A 395 -13.12 5.37 28.40
N ALA A 396 -12.96 4.28 27.64
CA ALA A 396 -12.29 3.06 28.09
C ALA A 396 -10.76 3.25 28.11
N GLN A 397 -10.27 3.93 29.16
CA GLN A 397 -8.86 4.02 29.59
C GLN A 397 -7.80 4.27 28.49
N TYR A 398 -7.46 5.55 28.32
CA TYR A 398 -6.39 6.04 27.44
C TYR A 398 -5.05 5.28 27.58
N ARG A 399 -4.73 4.42 26.61
CA ARG A 399 -3.37 3.87 26.42
C ARG A 399 -2.54 4.80 25.52
N PRO A 400 -1.38 5.33 25.96
CA PRO A 400 -0.61 6.31 25.19
C PRO A 400 -0.15 5.82 23.81
N ARG A 401 -0.43 6.61 22.76
CA ARG A 401 -0.24 6.27 21.33
C ARG A 401 1.22 6.29 20.83
N ASN A 402 2.20 5.98 21.69
CA ASN A 402 3.63 6.06 21.33
C ASN A 402 4.19 4.83 20.62
N GLN A 403 3.49 3.68 20.65
CA GLN A 403 3.98 2.44 20.01
C GLN A 403 3.70 2.38 18.49
N GLU A 404 2.60 2.97 18.01
CA GLU A 404 2.16 2.86 16.60
C GLU A 404 3.18 3.43 15.60
N ARG A 405 3.85 4.54 15.97
CA ARG A 405 4.88 5.18 15.14
C ARG A 405 6.09 4.28 14.85
N ARG A 406 6.31 3.21 15.61
CA ARG A 406 7.38 2.22 15.35
C ARG A 406 6.98 1.11 14.37
N ARG A 407 5.69 0.95 14.00
CA ARG A 407 5.23 -0.18 13.18
C ARG A 407 5.29 0.00 11.66
N ARG A 408 5.51 1.21 11.15
CA ARG A 408 5.95 1.39 9.75
C ARG A 408 7.43 1.04 9.62
N LYS A 409 7.74 -0.27 9.45
CA LYS A 409 9.08 -0.72 9.03
C LYS A 409 9.43 -0.05 7.70
N ARG A 410 10.25 1.01 7.74
CA ARG A 410 11.00 1.44 6.55
C ARG A 410 11.89 0.27 6.14
N GLY A 411 11.90 -0.07 4.85
CA GLY A 411 12.79 -1.11 4.33
C GLY A 411 14.25 -0.77 4.62
N ARG A 412 15.09 -1.78 4.84
CA ARG A 412 16.53 -1.60 5.01
C ARG A 412 17.11 -1.07 3.69
N ALA A 413 17.94 -0.04 3.74
CA ALA A 413 18.56 0.52 2.54
C ALA A 413 19.45 -0.53 1.85
N MET A 414 19.34 -0.64 0.52
CA MET A 414 20.05 -1.67 -0.26
C MET A 414 21.48 -1.27 -0.69
N GLY A 415 22.06 -0.21 -0.10
CA GLY A 415 23.48 0.15 -0.32
C GLY A 415 23.89 0.51 -1.76
N LEU A 416 22.95 0.81 -2.65
CA LEU A 416 23.18 0.97 -4.10
C LEU A 416 24.03 2.19 -4.50
N LEU A 417 24.00 3.25 -3.69
CA LEU A 417 24.65 4.53 -3.98
C LEU A 417 26.17 4.44 -3.78
N ASP A 418 26.93 4.85 -4.79
CA ASP A 418 28.36 5.11 -4.65
C ASP A 418 28.58 6.37 -3.80
N SER A 419 29.27 6.21 -2.66
CA SER A 419 29.55 7.30 -1.71
C SER A 419 30.60 8.30 -2.19
N SER A 420 31.31 8.03 -3.29
CA SER A 420 32.33 8.94 -3.84
C SER A 420 31.74 10.18 -4.54
N ASN A 421 30.52 10.08 -5.10
CA ASN A 421 29.85 11.18 -5.79
C ASN A 421 28.34 11.21 -5.49
N PRO A 422 27.93 11.75 -4.31
CA PRO A 422 26.53 11.79 -3.87
C PRO A 422 25.66 12.85 -4.56
N SER A 423 26.25 13.70 -5.40
CA SER A 423 25.57 14.81 -6.11
C SER A 423 25.08 14.46 -7.52
N LEU A 424 25.48 13.31 -8.08
CA LEU A 424 25.12 12.90 -9.43
C LEU A 424 23.93 11.91 -9.43
N ALA A 425 23.07 12.00 -10.44
CA ALA A 425 21.95 11.07 -10.61
C ALA A 425 22.44 9.69 -11.08
N GLN A 426 22.48 8.72 -10.17
CA GLN A 426 22.93 7.35 -10.47
C GLN A 426 21.75 6.45 -10.88
N PHE A 427 21.80 5.89 -12.09
CA PHE A 427 20.87 4.86 -12.56
C PHE A 427 21.41 3.45 -12.26
N PHE A 428 20.54 2.51 -11.92
CA PHE A 428 20.91 1.13 -11.60
C PHE A 428 20.25 0.14 -12.55
N SER A 429 21.04 -0.73 -13.19
CA SER A 429 20.51 -1.76 -14.08
C SER A 429 19.71 -2.82 -13.30
N PRO A 430 18.68 -3.45 -13.90
CA PRO A 430 17.89 -4.49 -13.23
C PRO A 430 18.74 -5.63 -12.66
N ALA A 431 19.76 -6.07 -13.41
CA ALA A 431 20.70 -7.10 -12.98
C ALA A 431 21.50 -6.71 -11.71
N LYS A 432 21.99 -5.46 -11.62
CA LYS A 432 22.71 -4.97 -10.42
C LYS A 432 21.79 -4.84 -9.21
N VAL A 433 20.51 -4.51 -9.41
CA VAL A 433 19.51 -4.49 -8.33
C VAL A 433 19.13 -5.91 -7.88
N GLN A 434 19.12 -6.87 -8.81
CA GLN A 434 18.81 -8.28 -8.51
C GLN A 434 19.94 -8.98 -7.74
N SER A 435 21.20 -8.88 -8.19
CA SER A 435 22.31 -9.54 -7.49
C SER A 435 22.52 -9.04 -6.06
N ILE A 436 22.31 -7.75 -5.81
CA ILE A 436 22.36 -7.16 -4.45
C ILE A 436 21.20 -7.68 -3.58
N ARG A 437 20.01 -7.95 -4.14
CA ARG A 437 18.91 -8.60 -3.40
C ARG A 437 19.26 -10.04 -3.05
N GLU A 438 19.81 -10.81 -3.98
CA GLU A 438 20.21 -12.20 -3.78
C GLU A 438 21.28 -12.32 -2.69
N GLN A 439 22.31 -11.46 -2.73
CA GLN A 439 23.32 -11.33 -1.67
C GLN A 439 22.70 -10.99 -0.30
N MET A 440 21.77 -10.03 -0.25
CA MET A 440 21.07 -9.67 0.99
C MET A 440 20.22 -10.82 1.55
N THR A 441 19.56 -11.60 0.69
CA THR A 441 18.80 -12.79 1.14
C THR A 441 19.71 -13.92 1.62
N ALA A 442 20.84 -14.17 0.95
CA ALA A 442 21.81 -15.17 1.38
C ALA A 442 22.45 -14.80 2.72
N ALA A 443 22.79 -13.53 2.93
CA ALA A 443 23.33 -13.04 4.19
C ALA A 443 22.32 -13.06 5.36
N GLU A 444 21.01 -13.00 5.08
CA GLU A 444 19.97 -13.17 6.10
C GLU A 444 19.68 -14.65 6.39
N ALA A 445 19.79 -15.54 5.40
CA ALA A 445 19.69 -16.98 5.57
C ALA A 445 20.84 -17.52 6.45
N ALA A 446 22.09 -17.23 6.08
CA ALA A 446 23.28 -17.68 6.82
C ALA A 446 23.25 -17.29 8.31
N LYS A 447 22.69 -16.11 8.64
CA LYS A 447 22.52 -15.67 10.03
C LYS A 447 21.44 -16.42 10.80
N LYS A 448 20.39 -16.92 10.13
CA LYS A 448 19.39 -17.81 10.73
C LYS A 448 19.98 -19.20 10.97
N ASP A 449 20.81 -19.69 10.05
CA ASP A 449 21.48 -20.99 10.20
C ASP A 449 22.57 -20.97 11.30
N GLU A 450 23.20 -19.83 11.53
CA GLU A 450 24.12 -19.62 12.67
C GLU A 450 23.35 -19.49 14.00
N GLN A 451 22.23 -18.76 14.02
CA GLN A 451 21.34 -18.64 15.18
C GLN A 451 20.80 -20.02 15.59
N ALA A 452 20.28 -20.81 14.63
CA ALA A 452 19.74 -22.15 14.87
C ALA A 452 20.80 -23.10 15.47
N ARG A 453 22.02 -23.12 14.91
CA ARG A 453 23.14 -23.91 15.47
C ARG A 453 23.52 -23.49 16.90
N LYS A 454 23.39 -22.21 17.25
CA LYS A 454 23.63 -21.69 18.60
C LYS A 454 22.48 -21.96 19.58
N GLU A 455 21.30 -22.34 19.10
CA GLU A 455 20.17 -22.75 19.93
C GLU A 455 20.15 -24.27 20.11
N ASP A 456 20.42 -25.05 19.07
CA ASP A 456 20.56 -26.51 19.15
C ASP A 456 21.71 -26.94 20.09
N ALA A 457 22.88 -26.30 20.00
CA ALA A 457 24.00 -26.57 20.91
C ALA A 457 23.68 -26.30 22.40
N LYS A 458 22.74 -25.38 22.70
CA LYS A 458 22.26 -25.16 24.07
C LYS A 458 21.30 -26.26 24.51
N LEU A 459 20.44 -26.72 23.62
CA LEU A 459 19.50 -27.81 23.89
C LEU A 459 20.25 -29.12 24.17
N GLN A 460 21.26 -29.44 23.36
CA GLN A 460 22.14 -30.61 23.60
C GLN A 460 22.83 -30.53 24.96
N HIS A 461 23.34 -29.36 25.37
CA HIS A 461 23.97 -29.18 26.69
C HIS A 461 22.94 -29.30 27.85
N ALA A 462 21.68 -28.90 27.64
CA ALA A 462 20.63 -29.08 28.64
C ALA A 462 20.32 -30.58 28.85
N ILE A 463 20.12 -31.33 27.76
CA ILE A 463 19.86 -32.78 27.78
C ILE A 463 21.01 -33.52 28.47
N LEU A 464 22.26 -33.19 28.16
CA LEU A 464 23.45 -33.80 28.78
C LEU A 464 23.55 -33.52 30.30
N LYS A 465 22.97 -32.41 30.78
CA LYS A 465 22.91 -32.09 32.21
C LYS A 465 21.85 -32.92 32.91
N GLU A 466 20.66 -33.02 32.33
CA GLU A 466 19.57 -33.86 32.87
C GLU A 466 19.97 -35.34 32.95
N GLN A 467 20.62 -35.88 31.90
CA GLN A 467 21.13 -37.25 31.89
C GLN A 467 22.11 -37.53 33.05
N LYS A 468 23.05 -36.61 33.31
CA LYS A 468 23.98 -36.73 34.45
C LYS A 468 23.27 -36.66 35.80
N GLU A 469 22.21 -35.86 35.91
CA GLU A 469 21.40 -35.77 37.13
C GLU A 469 20.58 -37.05 37.36
N THR A 470 20.05 -37.68 36.30
CA THR A 470 19.40 -39.00 36.39
C THR A 470 20.38 -40.13 36.74
N ASP A 471 21.58 -40.15 36.16
CA ASP A 471 22.60 -41.17 36.46
C ASP A 471 23.04 -41.11 37.92
N ILE A 472 23.20 -39.90 38.47
CA ILE A 472 23.54 -39.67 39.88
C ILE A 472 22.41 -40.14 40.81
N MET A 473 21.14 -39.94 40.44
CA MET A 473 20.01 -40.49 41.20
C MET A 473 19.96 -42.03 41.13
N LEU A 474 20.18 -42.62 39.95
CA LEU A 474 20.16 -44.08 39.77
C LEU A 474 21.24 -44.76 40.63
N GLN A 475 22.49 -44.31 40.54
CA GLN A 475 23.58 -44.82 41.38
C GLN A 475 23.33 -44.64 42.88
N ARG A 476 22.54 -43.64 43.29
CA ARG A 476 22.15 -43.47 44.69
C ARG A 476 21.13 -44.52 45.11
N MET A 477 20.09 -44.76 44.31
CA MET A 477 19.10 -45.80 44.60
C MET A 477 19.74 -47.20 44.64
N GLU A 478 20.65 -47.52 43.71
CA GLU A 478 21.40 -48.78 43.71
C GLU A 478 22.21 -48.97 44.99
N ARG A 479 22.90 -47.92 45.47
CA ARG A 479 23.68 -47.96 46.72
C ARG A 479 22.79 -48.10 47.96
N GLU A 480 21.59 -47.53 47.94
CA GLU A 480 20.63 -47.66 49.05
C GLU A 480 19.98 -49.06 49.06
N ALA A 481 19.59 -49.61 47.90
CA ALA A 481 19.11 -50.98 47.74
C ALA A 481 20.16 -52.04 48.13
N ALA A 482 21.41 -51.88 47.68
CA ALA A 482 22.51 -52.79 48.04
C ALA A 482 22.79 -52.79 49.56
N ARG A 483 22.66 -51.64 50.23
CA ARG A 483 22.75 -51.55 51.71
C ARG A 483 21.59 -52.25 52.41
N GLN A 484 20.42 -52.34 51.77
CA GLN A 484 19.22 -52.96 52.32
C GLN A 484 19.31 -54.49 52.22
N ALA A 485 19.62 -55.02 51.02
CA ALA A 485 19.91 -56.43 50.82
C ALA A 485 21.06 -56.93 51.71
N ALA A 486 22.11 -56.13 51.91
CA ALA A 486 23.23 -56.46 52.81
C ALA A 486 22.89 -56.43 54.31
N LYS A 487 21.73 -55.88 54.72
CA LYS A 487 21.17 -56.06 56.08
C LYS A 487 20.34 -57.33 56.15
N GLU A 488 19.47 -57.55 55.16
CA GLU A 488 18.60 -58.72 55.08
C GLU A 488 19.40 -60.03 55.06
N GLN A 489 20.46 -60.12 54.24
CA GLN A 489 21.35 -61.27 54.22
C GLN A 489 22.02 -61.52 55.58
N LYS A 490 22.38 -60.47 56.34
CA LYS A 490 23.01 -60.64 57.66
C LYS A 490 22.05 -61.18 58.71
N GLU A 491 20.78 -60.78 58.66
CA GLU A 491 19.75 -61.35 59.55
C GLU A 491 19.37 -62.78 59.11
N MET A 492 19.35 -63.08 57.81
CA MET A 492 19.19 -64.45 57.28
C MET A 492 20.34 -65.37 57.71
N ASP A 493 21.60 -64.96 57.56
CA ASP A 493 22.79 -65.72 58.00
C ASP A 493 22.76 -65.97 59.52
N LYS A 494 22.31 -64.99 60.30
CA LYS A 494 22.17 -65.05 61.76
C LYS A 494 21.04 -65.99 62.18
N ALA A 495 19.90 -65.97 61.48
CA ALA A 495 18.80 -66.91 61.68
C ALA A 495 19.21 -68.35 61.31
N ALA A 496 19.87 -68.56 60.16
CA ALA A 496 20.39 -69.87 59.74
C ALA A 496 21.40 -70.44 60.76
N ARG A 497 22.31 -69.61 61.28
CA ARG A 497 23.24 -70.00 62.36
C ARG A 497 22.54 -70.32 63.68
N ALA A 498 21.39 -69.72 63.97
CA ALA A 498 20.57 -70.06 65.13
C ALA A 498 19.86 -71.41 64.94
N ALA A 499 19.24 -71.63 63.77
CA ALA A 499 18.59 -72.88 63.41
C ALA A 499 19.56 -74.07 63.41
N GLN A 500 20.74 -73.94 62.80
CA GLN A 500 21.75 -75.01 62.82
C GLN A 500 22.18 -75.35 64.25
N ARG A 501 22.38 -74.35 65.12
CA ARG A 501 22.72 -74.58 66.53
C ARG A 501 21.62 -75.30 67.32
N GLN A 502 20.37 -75.26 66.86
CA GLN A 502 19.27 -76.01 67.46
C GLN A 502 19.21 -77.45 66.93
N ILE A 503 19.33 -77.65 65.62
CA ILE A 503 19.47 -78.98 65.00
C ILE A 503 20.67 -79.73 65.61
N ASP A 504 21.80 -79.05 65.81
CA ASP A 504 23.00 -79.59 66.46
C ASP A 504 22.79 -79.95 67.94
N ARG A 505 21.76 -79.44 68.62
CA ARG A 505 21.38 -79.86 69.99
C ARG A 505 20.50 -81.10 69.92
N GLU A 506 19.44 -81.03 69.12
CA GLU A 506 18.47 -82.11 68.91
C GLU A 506 19.17 -83.40 68.46
N LEU A 507 20.14 -83.33 67.54
CA LEU A 507 20.98 -84.48 67.14
C LEU A 507 21.85 -85.03 68.27
N ARG A 508 22.38 -84.17 69.16
CA ARG A 508 23.19 -84.63 70.31
C ARG A 508 22.33 -85.30 71.38
N ASP A 509 21.13 -84.78 71.62
CA ASP A 509 20.22 -85.35 72.63
C ASP A 509 19.52 -86.61 72.11
N ALA A 510 19.19 -86.67 70.81
CA ALA A 510 18.77 -87.91 70.14
C ALA A 510 19.87 -88.98 70.17
N LYS A 511 21.15 -88.62 69.93
CA LYS A 511 22.25 -89.58 70.02
C LYS A 511 22.45 -90.12 71.45
N LYS A 512 22.34 -89.26 72.48
CA LYS A 512 22.34 -89.74 73.88
C LYS A 512 21.20 -90.72 74.14
N ALA A 513 19.99 -90.44 73.65
CA ALA A 513 18.84 -91.32 73.81
C ALA A 513 19.01 -92.66 73.07
N GLN A 514 19.68 -92.68 71.92
CA GLN A 514 20.05 -93.93 71.24
C GLN A 514 21.16 -94.68 72.01
N GLU A 515 22.22 -94.02 72.46
CA GLU A 515 23.27 -94.63 73.30
C GLU A 515 22.75 -95.14 74.65
N GLN A 516 21.62 -94.60 75.13
CA GLN A 516 20.87 -95.11 76.29
C GLN A 516 20.15 -96.43 75.92
N LYS A 517 19.35 -96.42 74.84
CA LYS A 517 18.64 -97.61 74.35
C LYS A 517 19.57 -98.76 73.98
N GLU A 518 20.69 -98.49 73.30
CA GLU A 518 21.67 -99.53 72.94
C GLU A 518 22.34 -100.18 74.17
N LYS A 519 22.40 -99.50 75.31
CA LYS A 519 22.85 -100.09 76.58
C LYS A 519 21.76 -100.96 77.21
N GLU A 520 20.51 -100.52 77.15
CA GLU A 520 19.34 -101.26 77.63
C GLU A 520 19.13 -102.56 76.80
N GLU A 521 19.19 -102.47 75.47
CA GLU A 521 19.12 -103.62 74.55
C GLU A 521 20.31 -104.56 74.72
N ARG A 522 21.54 -104.06 74.91
CA ARG A 522 22.71 -104.91 75.21
C ARG A 522 22.62 -105.60 76.58
N ALA A 523 21.92 -105.02 77.55
CA ALA A 523 21.62 -105.69 78.81
C ALA A 523 20.61 -106.83 78.59
N ALA A 524 19.52 -106.59 77.85
CA ALA A 524 18.51 -107.59 77.52
C ALA A 524 19.08 -108.75 76.67
N ALA A 525 19.88 -108.44 75.64
CA ALA A 525 20.48 -109.46 74.76
C ALA A 525 21.44 -110.40 75.50
N ARG A 526 22.21 -109.89 76.48
CA ARG A 526 23.04 -110.71 77.38
C ARG A 526 22.23 -111.63 78.29
N GLN A 527 20.96 -111.32 78.53
CA GLN A 527 20.04 -112.15 79.31
C GLN A 527 19.47 -113.30 78.47
N GLN A 528 19.23 -113.06 77.16
CA GLN A 528 18.72 -114.07 76.23
C GLN A 528 19.81 -115.01 75.67
N SER A 529 21.05 -114.57 75.51
CA SER A 529 22.14 -115.36 74.90
C SER A 529 22.68 -116.53 75.76
N ARG A 530 21.86 -117.10 76.65
CA ARG A 530 22.18 -118.23 77.52
C ARG A 530 21.51 -119.55 77.11
N LEU A 531 20.63 -119.56 76.10
CA LEU A 531 19.79 -120.71 75.73
C LEU A 531 19.74 -120.97 74.21
N GLY A 532 20.70 -121.76 73.69
CA GLY A 532 20.73 -122.29 72.32
C GLY A 532 21.14 -121.30 71.19
N GLY A 533 21.61 -121.75 70.01
CA GLY A 533 22.11 -123.08 69.64
C GLY A 533 21.80 -123.53 68.20
N GLY A 534 22.79 -123.48 67.29
CA GLY A 534 22.79 -124.29 66.03
C GLY A 534 22.95 -123.56 64.68
N GLN A 535 24.12 -123.76 64.03
CA GLN A 535 24.42 -123.89 62.58
C GLN A 535 23.78 -122.92 61.54
N VAL A 536 24.52 -122.14 60.71
CA VAL A 536 25.38 -122.50 59.54
C VAL A 536 24.53 -123.03 58.36
N ALA A 537 24.58 -122.56 57.09
CA ALA A 537 25.65 -121.95 56.25
C ALA A 537 25.11 -120.84 55.28
N ARG A 538 25.70 -120.58 54.08
CA ARG A 538 26.89 -119.73 53.74
C ARG A 538 26.99 -119.54 52.20
N GLY A 539 27.48 -118.39 51.67
CA GLY A 539 27.69 -118.19 50.20
C GLY A 539 28.46 -116.90 49.84
N SER A 540 28.87 -116.70 48.56
CA SER A 540 29.56 -115.47 48.05
C SER A 540 29.73 -115.38 46.51
N ALA A 541 29.44 -114.21 45.91
CA ALA A 541 29.92 -113.67 44.61
C ALA A 541 29.53 -112.16 44.56
N ALA A 542 30.38 -111.14 44.30
CA ALA A 542 31.29 -110.78 43.18
C ALA A 542 30.57 -110.15 41.96
N GLY A 543 31.02 -109.02 41.34
CA GLY A 543 32.10 -108.06 41.65
C GLY A 543 32.39 -107.02 40.51
N GLY A 544 33.22 -105.99 40.76
CA GLY A 544 33.79 -105.02 39.75
C GLY A 544 32.97 -103.73 39.45
N GLY A 545 33.51 -102.60 38.92
CA GLY A 545 34.91 -102.15 38.73
C GLY A 545 35.13 -100.98 37.71
N GLY A 546 35.97 -99.97 38.01
CA GLY A 546 36.43 -98.88 37.09
C GLY A 546 35.96 -97.43 37.45
N LYS A 547 36.58 -96.24 37.17
CA LYS A 547 37.72 -95.68 36.35
C LYS A 547 37.23 -94.69 35.24
N ILE A 548 37.83 -93.51 34.92
CA ILE A 548 38.99 -92.74 35.49
C ILE A 548 39.07 -91.25 34.99
N ALA A 549 39.62 -90.32 35.82
CA ALA A 549 40.36 -89.05 35.55
C ALA A 549 39.87 -87.85 34.65
N GLY A 550 40.52 -86.67 34.85
CA GLY A 550 40.47 -85.40 34.05
C GLY A 550 39.71 -84.23 34.72
N VAL A 551 40.22 -83.03 35.10
CA VAL A 551 41.46 -82.21 34.91
C VAL A 551 41.46 -81.21 33.72
N GLU A 552 41.97 -79.99 33.99
CA GLU A 552 42.27 -78.83 33.09
C GLU A 552 41.43 -77.52 33.26
N CYS A 553 41.95 -76.44 32.64
CA CYS A 553 42.47 -75.27 33.36
C CYS A 553 42.62 -74.01 32.46
N ARG A 554 42.31 -72.81 33.01
CA ARG A 554 42.70 -71.44 32.59
C ARG A 554 43.02 -71.10 31.11
N ARG A 555 42.26 -70.17 30.54
CA ARG A 555 42.64 -68.80 30.03
C ARG A 555 41.38 -68.16 29.39
N ALA A 556 41.07 -66.86 29.36
CA ALA A 556 41.71 -65.55 29.58
C ALA A 556 41.91 -64.72 28.29
N LEU A 557 41.65 -63.40 28.41
CA LEU A 557 41.92 -62.27 27.49
C LEU A 557 40.91 -61.90 26.38
N SER A 558 40.27 -60.74 26.60
CA SER A 558 40.06 -59.59 25.70
C SER A 558 39.48 -59.74 24.29
N GLY A 559 38.38 -59.01 24.07
CA GLY A 559 37.96 -58.39 22.81
C GLY A 559 37.29 -57.07 23.14
#